data_AF-A0A645DZ46-F1
#
_entry.id   AF-A0A645DZ46-F1
#
_cell.length_a   1.000
_cell.length_b   1.000
_cell.length_c   1.000
_cell.angle_alpha   90.00
_cell.angle_beta   90.00
_cell.angle_gamma   90.00
#
_symmetry.space_group_name_H-M   'P 1'
#
loop_
_entity.id
_entity.type
_entity.pdbx_description
1 polymer ?
#
loop_
_entity_poly.entity_id
_entity_poly.type
_entity_poly.pdbx_seq_one_letter_code
_entity_poly.pdbx_strand_id
1 'polypeptide(L)'
;MITIGERTIVLLEGSLLFREKLLSFIDYKIFLEVSMEEVMRRGRERDVPKFGEWIMDKYRTRYIPVYQRHLNQNHVREIADLVIDNNDYNHPSIK
;
A
#
# COMPACT_ATOMS: atom_id res chain seq x y z
N MET A 1 -23.21 7.83 14.81
CA MET A 1 -23.30 7.20 13.48
C MET A 1 -22.66 8.18 12.51
N ILE A 2 -21.66 7.76 11.75
CA ILE A 2 -21.07 8.64 10.72
C ILE A 2 -21.95 8.52 9.49
N THR A 3 -22.47 9.64 9.00
CA THR A 3 -23.26 9.69 7.77
C THR A 3 -22.33 10.08 6.62
N ILE A 4 -22.27 9.24 5.58
CA ILE A 4 -21.59 9.57 4.33
C ILE A 4 -22.63 10.20 3.42
N GLY A 5 -22.47 11.49 3.14
CA GLY A 5 -23.36 12.26 2.25
C GLY A 5 -22.61 12.82 1.03
N GLU A 6 -23.32 13.52 0.16
CA GLU A 6 -22.81 13.98 -1.15
C GLU A 6 -21.55 14.85 -1.10
N ARG A 7 -21.31 15.56 0.02
CA ARG A 7 -20.13 16.42 0.22
C ARG A 7 -19.02 15.76 1.03
N THR A 8 -19.12 14.45 1.26
CA THR A 8 -18.14 13.71 2.06
C THR A 8 -17.05 13.14 1.18
N ILE A 9 -15.79 13.44 1.48
CA ILE A 9 -14.65 12.75 0.88
C ILE A 9 -14.39 11.49 1.70
N VAL A 10 -14.44 10.33 1.05
CA VAL A 10 -14.09 9.05 1.65
C VAL A 10 -12.64 8.72 1.29
N LEU A 11 -11.79 8.63 2.31
CA LEU A 11 -10.43 8.13 2.16
C LEU A 11 -10.42 6.62 2.40
N LEU A 12 -10.16 5.86 1.33
CA LEU A 12 -9.99 4.41 1.38
C LEU A 12 -8.50 4.08 1.38
N GLU A 13 -8.03 3.36 2.40
CA GLU A 13 -6.62 2.98 2.54
C GLU A 13 -6.47 1.46 2.59
N GLY A 14 -5.40 0.96 1.97
CA GLY A 14 -5.08 -0.46 1.92
C GLY A 14 -4.05 -0.80 0.86
N SER A 15 -3.29 -1.87 1.10
CA SER A 15 -2.14 -2.26 0.27
C SER A 15 -2.49 -2.90 -1.08
N LEU A 16 -3.74 -3.32 -1.28
CA LEU A 16 -4.15 -4.13 -2.44
C LEU A 16 -5.42 -3.59 -3.14
N LEU A 17 -5.70 -2.29 -3.03
CA LEU A 17 -6.94 -1.67 -3.51
C LEU A 17 -7.00 -1.46 -5.03
N PHE A 18 -5.85 -1.44 -5.71
CA PHE A 18 -5.74 -1.24 -7.15
C PHE A 18 -6.14 -2.52 -7.92
N ARG A 19 -7.41 -2.90 -7.87
CA ARG A 19 -7.96 -4.09 -8.53
C ARG A 19 -9.12 -3.69 -9.40
N GLU A 20 -9.19 -4.27 -10.60
CA GLU A 20 -10.21 -3.96 -11.62
C GLU A 20 -11.63 -3.78 -11.05
N LYS A 21 -12.08 -4.69 -10.18
CA LYS A 21 -13.43 -4.65 -9.56
C LYS A 21 -13.68 -3.46 -8.63
N LEU A 22 -12.63 -2.78 -8.17
CA LEU A 22 -12.71 -1.64 -7.25
C LEU A 22 -12.48 -0.31 -7.98
N LEU A 23 -11.73 -0.30 -9.09
CA LEU A 23 -11.31 0.93 -9.77
C LEU A 23 -12.49 1.79 -10.22
N SER A 24 -13.61 1.19 -10.62
CA SER A 24 -14.82 1.91 -11.03
C SER A 24 -15.50 2.69 -9.89
N PHE A 25 -15.12 2.44 -8.64
CA PHE A 25 -15.69 3.08 -7.44
C PHE A 25 -14.74 4.09 -6.80
N ILE A 26 -13.55 4.32 -7.39
CA ILE A 26 -12.52 5.18 -6.81
C ILE A 26 -12.26 6.34 -7.77
N ASP A 27 -12.71 7.53 -7.40
CA ASP A 27 -12.59 8.74 -8.22
C ASP A 27 -11.13 9.19 -8.40
N TYR A 28 -10.29 9.01 -7.37
CA TYR A 28 -8.88 9.40 -7.38
C TYR A 28 -8.02 8.39 -6.63
N LYS A 29 -6.90 8.00 -7.23
CA LYS A 29 -6.07 6.86 -6.83
C LYS A 29 -4.65 7.31 -6.56
N ILE A 30 -4.25 7.25 -5.28
CA ILE A 30 -2.89 7.58 -4.83
C ILE A 30 -2.15 6.28 -4.55
N PHE A 31 -1.00 6.09 -5.21
CA PHE A 31 -0.10 4.98 -4.93
C PHE A 31 1.10 5.46 -4.10
N LEU A 32 1.15 5.02 -2.84
CA LEU A 32 2.33 5.20 -1.99
C LEU A 32 3.35 4.10 -2.30
N GLU A 33 4.35 4.45 -3.08
CA GLU A 33 5.41 3.52 -3.46
C GLU A 33 6.47 3.42 -2.36
N VAL A 34 6.74 2.19 -1.92
CA VAL A 34 7.80 1.88 -0.97
C VAL A 34 8.59 0.70 -1.52
N SER A 35 9.92 0.76 -1.44
CA SER A 35 10.78 -0.36 -1.85
C SER A 35 10.53 -1.58 -0.96
N MET A 36 10.75 -2.78 -1.51
CA MET A 36 10.58 -4.03 -0.76
C MET A 36 11.54 -4.11 0.43
N GLU A 37 12.75 -3.55 0.28
CA GLU A 37 13.73 -3.41 1.37
C GLU A 37 13.17 -2.58 2.52
N GLU A 38 12.58 -1.43 2.21
CA GLU A 38 12.03 -0.54 3.21
C GLU A 38 10.75 -1.11 3.86
N VAL A 39 9.91 -1.81 3.09
CA VAL A 39 8.78 -2.58 3.64
C VAL A 39 9.27 -3.62 4.65
N MET A 40 10.34 -4.35 4.32
CA MET A 40 10.95 -5.36 5.21
C MET A 40 11.55 -4.72 6.46
N ARG A 41 12.26 -3.59 6.33
CA ARG A 41 12.87 -2.87 7.45
C ARG A 41 11.81 -2.35 8.42
N ARG A 42 10.83 -1.60 7.93
CA ARG A 42 9.71 -1.06 8.73
C ARG A 42 8.87 -2.19 9.34
N GLY A 43 8.63 -3.25 8.57
CA GLY A 43 7.92 -4.44 9.02
C GLY A 43 8.62 -5.10 10.20
N ARG A 44 9.94 -5.30 10.12
CA ARG A 44 10.73 -5.82 11.25
C ARG A 44 10.62 -4.94 12.48
N GLU A 45 10.87 -3.64 12.35
CA GLU A 45 10.86 -2.71 13.48
C GLU A 45 9.52 -2.67 14.21
N ARG A 46 8.41 -2.73 13.45
CA ARG A 46 7.07 -2.67 14.01
C ARG A 46 6.59 -4.02 14.56
N ASP A 47 6.84 -5.11 13.84
CA ASP A 47 6.13 -6.36 14.07
C ASP A 47 6.95 -7.37 14.88
N VAL A 48 8.29 -7.37 14.80
CA VAL A 48 9.13 -8.30 15.58
C VAL A 48 8.99 -8.10 17.08
N PRO A 49 8.95 -6.88 17.64
CA PRO A 49 8.73 -6.69 19.08
C PRO A 49 7.40 -7.27 19.58
N LYS A 50 6.39 -7.33 18.69
CA LYS A 50 5.03 -7.78 19.03
C LYS A 50 4.84 -9.29 18.83
N PHE A 51 5.43 -9.84 17.79
CA PHE A 51 5.18 -11.22 17.37
C PHE A 51 6.41 -12.13 17.51
N GLY A 52 7.62 -11.58 17.43
CA GLY A 52 8.89 -12.32 17.36
C GLY A 52 9.39 -12.48 15.93
N GLU A 53 10.65 -12.91 15.76
CA GLU A 53 11.34 -12.97 14.45
C GLU A 53 10.63 -13.84 13.40
N TRP A 54 9.82 -14.83 13.80
CA TRP A 54 9.08 -15.69 12.87
C TRP A 54 8.13 -14.91 11.94
N ILE A 55 7.69 -13.70 12.34
CA ILE A 55 6.84 -12.87 11.47
C ILE A 55 7.55 -12.52 10.16
N MET A 56 8.88 -12.42 10.17
CA MET A 56 9.66 -12.09 8.99
C MET A 56 9.60 -13.18 7.92
N ASP A 57 9.32 -14.43 8.30
CA ASP A 57 9.09 -15.49 7.33
C ASP A 57 7.77 -15.28 6.57
N LYS A 58 6.73 -14.74 7.21
CA LYS A 58 5.50 -14.34 6.49
C LYS A 58 5.76 -13.19 5.53
N TYR A 59 6.60 -12.23 5.91
CA TYR A 59 6.99 -11.15 5.00
C TYR A 59 7.64 -11.70 3.73
N ARG A 60 8.64 -12.59 3.88
CA ARG A 60 9.39 -13.19 2.77
C ARG A 60 8.54 -14.11 1.91
N THR A 61 7.75 -14.97 2.53
CA THR A 61 7.05 -16.07 1.83
C THR A 61 5.65 -15.70 1.36
N ARG A 62 5.05 -14.63 1.92
CA ARG A 62 3.66 -14.27 1.65
C ARG A 62 3.48 -12.79 1.32
N TYR A 63 3.83 -11.86 2.20
CA TYR A 63 3.43 -10.46 2.03
C TYR A 63 4.13 -9.79 0.84
N ILE A 64 5.46 -9.92 0.74
CA ILE A 64 6.22 -9.36 -0.38
C ILE A 64 5.80 -10.02 -1.71
N PRO A 65 5.72 -11.36 -1.84
CA PRO A 65 5.27 -11.99 -3.08
C PRO A 65 3.85 -11.57 -3.51
N VAL A 66 2.90 -11.49 -2.56
CA VAL A 66 1.53 -11.05 -2.87
C VAL A 66 1.51 -9.60 -3.34
N TYR A 67 2.27 -8.72 -2.70
CA TYR A 67 2.36 -7.32 -3.08
C TYR A 67 3.03 -7.14 -4.45
N GLN A 68 4.14 -7.82 -4.72
CA GLN A 68 4.77 -7.83 -6.05
C GLN A 68 3.83 -8.31 -7.15
N ARG A 69 3.11 -9.42 -6.90
CA ARG A 69 2.09 -9.91 -7.82
C ARG A 69 1.00 -8.86 -8.06
N HIS A 70 0.56 -8.17 -7.02
CA HIS A 70 -0.43 -7.11 -7.15
C HIS A 70 0.07 -5.95 -8.02
N LEU A 71 1.29 -5.45 -7.76
CA LEU A 71 1.90 -4.38 -8.55
C LEU A 71 1.97 -4.74 -10.03
N ASN A 72 2.46 -5.94 -10.33
CA ASN A 72 2.70 -6.39 -11.71
C ASN A 72 1.39 -6.71 -12.45
N GLN A 73 0.45 -7.42 -11.83
CA GLN A 73 -0.76 -7.86 -12.51
C GLN A 73 -1.78 -6.74 -12.72
N ASN A 74 -1.79 -5.74 -11.83
CA ASN A 74 -2.78 -4.66 -11.88
C ASN A 74 -2.21 -3.36 -12.45
N HIS A 75 -0.96 -3.36 -12.94
CA HIS A 75 -0.30 -2.18 -13.53
C HIS A 75 -0.45 -0.94 -12.63
N VAL A 76 -0.17 -1.11 -11.33
CA VAL A 76 -0.55 -0.16 -10.27
C VAL A 76 0.01 1.24 -10.51
N ARG A 77 1.24 1.32 -11.04
CA ARG A 77 1.90 2.60 -11.30
C ARG A 77 1.27 3.32 -12.48
N GLU A 78 0.88 2.57 -13.50
CA GLU A 78 0.30 3.08 -14.73
C GLU A 78 -1.13 3.59 -14.53
N ILE A 79 -1.88 2.97 -13.62
CA ILE A 79 -3.28 3.33 -13.36
C ILE A 79 -3.47 4.31 -12.20
N ALA A 80 -2.43 4.62 -11.43
CA ALA A 80 -2.49 5.61 -10.36
C ALA A 80 -2.57 7.02 -10.95
N ASP A 81 -3.39 7.89 -10.33
CA ASP A 81 -3.45 9.30 -10.73
C ASP A 81 -2.30 10.10 -10.11
N LEU A 82 -1.73 9.60 -9.01
CA LEU A 82 -0.56 10.16 -8.33
C LEU A 82 0.29 9.03 -7.74
N VAL A 83 1.60 9.09 -7.99
CA VAL A 83 2.58 8.21 -7.35
C VAL A 83 3.44 9.04 -6.40
N ILE A 84 3.59 8.55 -5.17
CA ILE A 84 4.42 9.19 -4.15
C ILE A 84 5.52 8.21 -3.76
N ASP A 85 6.78 8.62 -3.91
CA ASP A 85 7.89 7.94 -3.25
C ASP A 85 7.78 8.13 -1.74
N ASN A 86 7.64 7.03 -1.03
CA ASN A 86 7.49 7.01 0.41
C ASN A 86 8.56 6.13 1.08
N ASN A 87 9.74 5.97 0.45
CA ASN A 87 10.89 5.29 1.04
C ASN A 87 11.43 6.01 2.28
N ASP A 88 11.34 7.34 2.33
CA ASP A 88 11.45 8.12 3.56
C ASP A 88 10.10 8.79 3.84
N TYR A 89 9.37 8.28 4.83
CA TYR A 89 8.05 8.81 5.15
C TYR A 89 8.09 10.19 5.83
N ASN A 90 9.26 10.66 6.29
CA ASN A 90 9.42 12.02 6.81
C ASN A 90 9.64 13.04 5.69
N HIS A 91 10.11 12.56 4.53
CA HIS A 91 10.42 13.37 3.36
C HIS A 91 9.87 12.72 2.07
N PRO A 92 8.55 12.50 1.96
CA PRO A 92 7.97 11.90 0.77
C PRO A 92 8.06 12.86 -0.42
N SER A 93 8.17 12.30 -1.63
CA SER A 93 8.24 13.09 -2.87
C SER A 93 7.26 12.57 -3.90
N ILE A 94 6.63 13.48 -4.64
CA ILE A 94 5.79 13.14 -5.79
C ILE A 94 6.70 12.72 -6.96
N LYS A 95 6.32 11.67 -7.68
CA LYS A 95 6.97 11.23 -8.93
C LYS A 95 6.26 11.75 -10.16
#